data_AF-A0A973EWA8-F1
#
_entry.id   AF-A0A973EWA8-F1
#
_cell.length_a   1.000
_cell.length_b   1.000
_cell.length_c   1.000
_cell.angle_alpha   90.00
_cell.angle_beta   90.00
_cell.angle_gamma   90.00
#
_symmetry.space_group_name_H-M   'P 1'
#
loop_
_entity.id
_entity.type
_entity.pdbx_description
1 polymer ?
#
loop_
_entity_poly.entity_id
_entity_poly.type
_entity_poly.pdbx_seq_one_letter_code
_entity_poly.pdbx_strand_id
1 'polypeptide(L)'
;GIQSWRDQDLKLLNRRHNSATARDALETAINTGFENISIDLIYGIPGMSSDQWASNLDISFSYDIKHLSAYHLTIEPGTVFGKMKEKGQFSEIDEEESANQFNILIEKAESAGFIHYEISNFARPGFFSVHNTNYWKQVSYLGLGPSAHSFNGYSRQWNIRDVKAYIKAVNSGSEYWEREELDIKTRFNEYIMTSLRTMWGIDLEYVEQKFEKEGYDYIVNLSGKFIDYGLMRQDKKTLVLTNQGKMISDNIISELMLPARD
;
A
#
# COMPACT_ATOMS: atom_id res chain seq x y z
N GLY A 1 13.22 -4.97 -2.55
CA GLY A 1 13.20 -3.50 -2.59
C GLY A 1 14.45 -2.86 -3.14
N ILE A 2 14.37 -2.39 -4.39
CA ILE A 2 15.43 -1.66 -5.10
C ILE A 2 15.44 -0.18 -4.70
N GLN A 3 14.25 0.37 -4.49
CA GLN A 3 13.91 1.72 -4.02
C GLN A 3 14.17 2.82 -5.06
N SER A 4 15.36 2.86 -5.65
CA SER A 4 15.70 3.73 -6.78
C SER A 4 16.93 3.19 -7.50
N TRP A 5 17.03 3.46 -8.80
CA TRP A 5 18.20 3.20 -9.64
C TRP A 5 19.24 4.32 -9.58
N ARG A 6 19.03 5.33 -8.74
CA ARG A 6 19.94 6.47 -8.55
C ARG A 6 20.60 6.40 -7.19
N ASP A 7 21.94 6.39 -7.19
CA ASP A 7 22.72 6.31 -5.95
C ASP A 7 22.50 7.52 -5.02
N GLN A 8 22.16 8.69 -5.57
CA GLN A 8 21.83 9.87 -4.77
C GLN A 8 20.58 9.64 -3.93
N ASP A 9 19.53 9.10 -4.55
CA ASP A 9 18.27 8.79 -3.88
C ASP A 9 18.48 7.71 -2.81
N LEU A 10 19.25 6.67 -3.12
CA LEU A 10 19.56 5.59 -2.17
C LEU A 10 20.33 6.08 -0.95
N LYS A 11 21.30 6.99 -1.14
CA LYS A 11 22.02 7.65 -0.05
C LYS A 11 21.09 8.51 0.81
N LEU A 12 20.22 9.30 0.16
CA LEU A 12 19.22 10.11 0.85
C LEU A 12 18.28 9.24 1.69
N LEU A 13 17.83 8.11 1.14
CA LEU A 13 17.00 7.12 1.81
C LEU A 13 17.75 6.26 2.85
N ASN A 14 19.03 6.52 3.09
CA ASN A 14 19.90 5.78 4.00
C ASN A 14 19.90 4.26 3.74
N ARG A 15 19.93 3.87 2.46
CA ARG A 15 19.99 2.46 2.04
C ARG A 15 21.43 1.94 2.12
N ARG A 16 21.56 0.65 2.46
CA ARG A 16 22.86 -0.03 2.61
C ARG A 16 23.43 -0.55 1.29
N HIS A 17 22.68 -0.41 0.20
CA HIS A 17 23.06 -0.84 -1.15
C HIS A 17 23.10 0.36 -2.11
N ASN A 18 23.69 0.16 -3.28
CA ASN A 18 23.69 1.11 -4.39
C ASN A 18 22.98 0.51 -5.62
N SER A 19 22.85 1.30 -6.69
CA SER A 19 22.19 0.88 -7.92
C SER A 19 22.87 -0.32 -8.60
N ALA A 20 24.20 -0.39 -8.60
CA ALA A 20 24.95 -1.50 -9.18
C ALA A 20 24.64 -2.82 -8.45
N THR A 21 24.72 -2.85 -7.12
CA THR A 21 24.37 -4.03 -6.32
C THR A 21 22.91 -4.45 -6.52
N ALA A 22 22.00 -3.49 -6.67
CA ALA A 22 20.60 -3.80 -6.97
C ALA A 22 20.42 -4.45 -8.35
N ARG A 23 21.15 -3.99 -9.38
CA ARG A 23 21.15 -4.61 -10.72
C ARG A 23 21.70 -6.03 -10.65
N ASP A 24 22.87 -6.20 -10.04
CA ASP A 24 23.51 -7.52 -9.91
C ASP A 24 22.58 -8.53 -9.23
N ALA A 25 21.88 -8.11 -8.16
CA ALA A 25 20.92 -8.95 -7.46
C ALA A 25 19.71 -9.34 -8.33
N LEU A 26 19.15 -8.39 -9.08
CA LEU A 26 18.02 -8.63 -9.97
C LEU A 26 18.42 -9.55 -11.13
N GLU A 27 19.53 -9.25 -11.80
CA GLU A 27 20.07 -10.07 -12.89
C GLU A 27 20.43 -11.48 -12.42
N THR A 28 21.00 -11.61 -11.22
CA THR A 28 21.28 -12.93 -10.62
C THR A 28 19.99 -13.72 -10.43
N ALA A 29 18.92 -13.11 -9.90
CA ALA A 29 17.65 -13.79 -9.72
C ALA A 29 17.05 -14.24 -11.07
N ILE A 30 17.08 -13.37 -12.08
CA ILE A 30 16.59 -13.68 -13.43
C ILE A 30 17.41 -14.83 -14.04
N ASN A 31 18.74 -14.72 -14.05
CA ASN A 31 19.64 -15.71 -14.66
C ASN A 31 19.62 -17.06 -13.93
N THR A 32 19.24 -17.07 -12.65
CA THR A 32 19.03 -18.32 -11.89
C THR A 32 17.72 -19.02 -12.27
N GLY A 33 16.81 -18.33 -12.95
CA GLY A 33 15.54 -18.87 -13.43
C GLY A 33 14.32 -18.51 -12.57
N PHE A 34 14.39 -17.46 -11.74
CA PHE A 34 13.19 -16.96 -11.06
C PHE A 34 12.28 -16.23 -12.06
N GLU A 35 11.07 -16.75 -12.26
CA GLU A 35 10.10 -16.19 -13.22
C GLU A 35 9.10 -15.21 -12.60
N ASN A 36 8.93 -15.23 -11.28
CA ASN A 36 8.01 -14.36 -10.53
C ASN A 36 8.80 -13.44 -9.61
N ILE A 37 9.29 -12.34 -10.18
CA ILE A 37 10.10 -11.36 -9.46
C ILE A 37 9.28 -10.10 -9.19
N SER A 38 9.27 -9.68 -7.93
CA SER A 38 8.80 -8.37 -7.51
C SER A 38 9.96 -7.43 -7.24
N ILE A 39 9.77 -6.15 -7.53
CA ILE A 39 10.66 -5.09 -7.07
C ILE A 39 9.85 -4.02 -6.33
N ASP A 40 10.53 -3.27 -5.47
CA ASP A 40 9.93 -2.11 -4.80
C ASP A 40 10.68 -0.86 -5.20
N LEU A 41 9.95 0.21 -5.48
CA LEU A 41 10.45 1.55 -5.77
C LEU A 41 9.81 2.56 -4.82
N ILE A 42 10.49 3.68 -4.61
CA ILE A 42 9.97 4.83 -3.87
C ILE A 42 9.99 6.03 -4.81
N TYR A 43 8.86 6.72 -4.90
CA TYR A 43 8.73 8.00 -5.62
C TYR A 43 8.41 9.13 -4.64
N GLY A 44 8.37 10.37 -5.13
CA GLY A 44 8.24 11.54 -4.25
C GLY A 44 9.50 11.84 -3.44
N ILE A 45 10.66 11.38 -3.92
CA ILE A 45 11.95 11.59 -3.25
C ILE A 45 12.43 13.02 -3.50
N PRO A 46 12.81 13.79 -2.47
CA PRO A 46 13.31 15.14 -2.64
C PRO A 46 14.53 15.21 -3.55
N GLY A 47 14.48 16.07 -4.55
CA GLY A 47 15.52 16.21 -5.56
C GLY A 47 15.47 15.18 -6.70
N MET A 48 14.47 14.28 -6.72
CA MET A 48 14.15 13.47 -7.88
C MET A 48 13.09 14.18 -8.73
N SER A 49 13.45 14.55 -9.96
CA SER A 49 12.49 15.12 -10.92
C SER A 49 11.65 14.04 -11.58
N SER A 50 10.52 14.44 -12.17
CA SER A 50 9.64 13.58 -12.97
C SER A 50 10.37 12.83 -14.09
N ASP A 51 11.33 13.45 -14.79
CA ASP A 51 12.14 12.78 -15.81
C ASP A 51 13.03 11.67 -15.22
N GLN A 52 13.56 11.92 -14.01
CA GLN A 52 14.40 10.96 -13.31
C GLN A 52 13.57 9.80 -12.75
N TRP A 53 12.34 10.08 -12.33
CA TRP A 53 11.35 9.06 -11.97
C TRP A 53 10.92 8.24 -13.19
N ALA A 54 10.63 8.88 -14.31
CA ALA A 54 10.33 8.23 -15.58
C ALA A 54 11.47 7.27 -16.00
N SER A 55 12.73 7.70 -15.88
CA SER A 55 13.90 6.86 -16.14
C SER A 55 14.01 5.67 -15.19
N ASN A 56 13.65 5.84 -13.91
CA ASN A 56 13.60 4.73 -12.95
C ASN A 56 12.61 3.64 -13.38
N LEU A 57 11.44 4.05 -13.86
CA LEU A 57 10.41 3.15 -14.36
C LEU A 57 10.84 2.47 -15.65
N ASP A 58 11.46 3.20 -16.58
CA ASP A 58 11.96 2.64 -17.84
C ASP A 58 13.01 1.55 -17.61
N ILE A 59 13.95 1.79 -16.69
CA ILE A 59 14.92 0.77 -16.29
C ILE A 59 14.20 -0.44 -15.69
N SER A 60 13.26 -0.20 -14.78
CA SER A 60 12.51 -1.27 -14.09
C SER A 60 11.74 -2.16 -15.07
N PHE A 61 11.01 -1.57 -16.01
CA PHE A 61 10.20 -2.28 -16.99
C PHE A 61 11.01 -2.85 -18.16
N SER A 62 12.31 -2.51 -18.28
CA SER A 62 13.21 -3.20 -19.20
C SER A 62 13.54 -4.64 -18.76
N TYR A 63 13.36 -4.95 -17.47
CA TYR A 63 13.46 -6.31 -16.95
C TYR A 63 12.10 -7.02 -17.01
N ASP A 64 12.10 -8.35 -17.13
CA ASP A 64 10.88 -9.15 -17.10
C ASP A 64 10.38 -9.41 -15.66
N ILE A 65 10.21 -8.32 -14.89
CA ILE A 65 9.57 -8.39 -13.57
C ILE A 65 8.07 -8.67 -13.74
N LYS A 66 7.46 -9.28 -12.72
CA LYS A 66 6.02 -9.61 -12.73
C LYS A 66 5.20 -8.72 -11.80
N HIS A 67 5.85 -8.11 -10.82
CA HIS A 67 5.20 -7.28 -9.81
C HIS A 67 6.07 -6.07 -9.45
N LEU A 68 5.42 -4.93 -9.22
CA LEU A 68 6.04 -3.68 -8.78
C LEU A 68 5.24 -3.14 -7.58
N SER A 69 5.91 -2.93 -6.46
CA SER A 69 5.42 -2.08 -5.38
C SER A 69 6.03 -0.68 -5.53
N ALA A 70 5.22 0.37 -5.65
CA ALA A 70 5.67 1.75 -5.73
C ALA A 70 5.06 2.57 -4.60
N TYR A 71 5.89 3.05 -3.68
CA TYR A 71 5.48 3.79 -2.50
C TYR A 71 5.80 5.27 -2.65
N HIS A 72 4.86 6.14 -2.30
CA HIS A 72 5.17 7.55 -2.11
C HIS A 72 6.03 7.69 -0.85
N LEU A 73 7.05 8.54 -0.89
CA LEU A 73 7.82 8.86 0.31
C LEU A 73 6.98 9.70 1.27
N THR A 74 6.51 9.09 2.35
CA THR A 74 5.82 9.79 3.43
C THR A 74 6.79 10.07 4.58
N ILE A 75 6.78 11.30 5.10
CA ILE A 75 7.61 11.68 6.24
C ILE A 75 6.78 11.60 7.52
N GLU A 76 7.02 10.53 8.28
CA GLU A 76 6.34 10.33 9.56
C GLU A 76 7.06 11.06 10.72
N PRO A 77 6.30 11.71 11.64
CA PRO A 77 6.86 12.26 12.86
C PRO A 77 7.65 11.22 13.67
N GLY A 78 8.76 11.65 14.27
CA GLY A 78 9.62 10.77 15.09
C GLY A 78 10.57 9.85 14.32
N THR A 79 10.43 9.74 12.99
CA THR A 79 11.40 9.04 12.14
C THR A 79 12.67 9.85 11.91
N VAL A 80 13.69 9.25 11.29
CA VAL A 80 14.91 9.96 10.89
C VAL A 80 14.58 11.13 9.96
N PHE A 81 13.70 10.93 8.97
CA PHE A 81 13.29 12.00 8.05
C PHE A 81 12.44 13.06 8.75
N GLY A 82 11.55 12.67 9.67
CA GLY A 82 10.79 13.64 10.48
C GLY A 82 11.71 14.58 11.25
N LYS A 83 12.74 14.04 11.92
CA LYS A 83 13.75 14.83 12.64
C LYS A 83 14.61 15.69 11.73
N MET A 84 14.86 15.26 10.48
CA MET A 84 15.59 16.07 9.49
C MET A 84 14.72 17.19 8.94
N LYS A 85 13.42 16.95 8.72
CA LYS A 85 12.43 17.94 8.31
C LYS A 85 12.29 19.03 9.37
N GLU A 86 12.17 18.66 10.64
CA GLU A 86 12.15 19.60 11.79
C GLU A 86 13.39 20.50 11.85
N LYS A 87 14.54 20.03 11.34
CA LYS A 87 15.81 20.77 11.29
C LYS A 87 15.99 21.57 9.98
N GLY A 88 15.01 21.54 9.07
CA GLY A 88 15.11 22.18 7.76
C GLY A 88 16.12 21.52 6.81
N GLN A 89 16.55 20.28 7.11
CA GLN A 89 17.53 19.53 6.32
C GLN A 89 16.87 18.61 5.28
N PHE A 90 15.54 18.57 5.27
CA PHE A 90 14.73 17.72 4.41
C PHE A 90 13.40 18.41 4.15
N SER A 91 12.93 18.44 2.91
CA SER A 91 11.61 18.95 2.54
C SER A 91 10.85 17.86 1.81
N GLU A 92 9.53 17.88 1.87
CA GLU A 92 8.71 17.09 0.93
C GLU A 92 8.84 17.70 -0.46
N ILE A 93 8.55 16.88 -1.47
CA ILE A 93 8.36 17.42 -2.82
C ILE A 93 7.05 18.20 -2.88
N ASP A 94 6.93 19.06 -3.88
CA ASP A 94 5.69 19.79 -4.14
C ASP A 94 4.55 18.82 -4.50
N GLU A 95 3.32 19.17 -4.12
CA GLU A 95 2.14 18.34 -4.37
C GLU A 95 1.88 18.12 -5.86
N GLU A 96 2.12 19.14 -6.71
CA GLU A 96 1.95 19.06 -8.16
C GLU A 96 2.98 18.11 -8.78
N GLU A 97 4.23 18.18 -8.31
CA GLU A 97 5.29 17.26 -8.75
C GLU A 97 5.02 15.82 -8.28
N SER A 98 4.49 15.64 -7.07
CA SER A 98 4.10 14.32 -6.55
C SER A 98 2.99 13.72 -7.39
N ALA A 99 1.99 14.53 -7.70
CA ALA A 99 0.88 14.16 -8.54
C ALA A 99 1.34 13.76 -9.94
N ASN A 100 2.26 14.53 -10.53
CA ASN A 100 2.83 14.22 -11.83
C ASN A 100 3.61 12.90 -11.82
N GLN A 101 4.43 12.64 -10.79
CA GLN A 101 5.16 11.38 -10.66
C GLN A 101 4.23 10.17 -10.52
N PHE A 102 3.11 10.31 -9.80
CA PHE A 102 2.12 9.24 -9.71
C PHE A 102 1.42 8.97 -11.05
N ASN A 103 1.09 10.00 -11.82
CA ASN A 103 0.51 9.83 -13.15
C ASN A 103 1.49 9.13 -14.11
N ILE A 104 2.76 9.54 -14.12
CA ILE A 104 3.83 8.89 -14.90
C ILE A 104 3.95 7.40 -14.53
N LEU A 105 3.85 7.07 -13.23
CA LEU A 105 3.86 5.69 -12.75
C LEU A 105 2.72 4.87 -13.35
N ILE A 106 1.48 5.37 -13.27
CA ILE A 106 0.30 4.68 -13.82
C ILE A 106 0.47 4.47 -15.33
N GLU A 107 0.77 5.54 -16.07
CA GLU A 107 0.87 5.49 -17.54
C GLU A 107 1.96 4.53 -18.02
N LYS A 108 3.16 4.56 -17.40
CA LYS A 108 4.25 3.66 -17.77
C LYS A 108 3.96 2.22 -17.37
N ALA A 109 3.36 1.99 -16.19
CA ALA A 109 2.99 0.65 -15.75
C ALA A 109 1.94 0.03 -16.69
N GLU A 110 0.89 0.78 -17.03
CA GLU A 110 -0.14 0.34 -17.98
C GLU A 110 0.45 0.05 -19.37
N SER A 111 1.33 0.94 -19.86
CA SER A 111 2.03 0.74 -21.14
C SER A 111 2.94 -0.50 -21.15
N ALA A 112 3.51 -0.86 -19.99
CA ALA A 112 4.30 -2.08 -19.81
C ALA A 112 3.45 -3.34 -19.58
N GLY A 113 2.12 -3.22 -19.54
CA GLY A 113 1.16 -4.31 -19.36
C GLY A 113 0.93 -4.71 -17.90
N PHE A 114 1.17 -3.79 -16.96
CA PHE A 114 0.85 -3.97 -15.55
C PHE A 114 -0.53 -3.43 -15.22
N ILE A 115 -1.22 -4.11 -14.31
CA ILE A 115 -2.51 -3.68 -13.75
C ILE A 115 -2.25 -3.03 -12.40
N HIS A 116 -2.74 -1.80 -12.24
CA HIS A 116 -2.76 -1.08 -10.95
C HIS A 116 -3.86 -1.62 -10.04
N TYR A 117 -3.56 -2.72 -9.34
CA TYR A 117 -4.57 -3.47 -8.59
C TYR A 117 -4.76 -3.00 -7.14
N GLU A 118 -3.79 -2.26 -6.58
CA GLU A 118 -3.87 -1.55 -5.31
C GLU A 118 -3.04 -0.27 -5.36
N ILE A 119 -3.35 0.76 -4.56
CA ILE A 119 -2.68 2.09 -4.57
C ILE A 119 -1.18 2.02 -4.81
N SER A 120 -0.46 1.17 -4.08
CA SER A 120 0.99 1.03 -4.18
C SER A 120 1.44 -0.19 -4.98
N ASN A 121 0.54 -1.01 -5.52
CA ASN A 121 0.90 -2.28 -6.13
C ASN A 121 0.39 -2.45 -7.57
N PHE A 122 1.30 -2.91 -8.42
CA PHE A 122 1.11 -3.17 -9.83
C PHE A 122 1.59 -4.58 -10.14
N ALA A 123 0.89 -5.31 -11.01
CA ALA A 123 1.39 -6.61 -11.46
C ALA A 123 0.93 -6.95 -12.88
N ARG A 124 1.68 -7.83 -13.53
CA ARG A 124 1.20 -8.49 -14.75
C ARG A 124 -0.05 -9.35 -14.42
N PRO A 125 -0.94 -9.58 -15.40
CA PRO A 125 -2.08 -10.47 -15.21
C PRO A 125 -1.65 -11.84 -14.66
N GLY A 126 -2.31 -12.30 -13.59
CA GLY A 126 -1.99 -13.56 -12.91
C GLY A 126 -0.89 -13.47 -11.85
N PHE A 127 -0.25 -12.32 -11.65
CA PHE A 127 0.86 -12.14 -10.70
C PHE A 127 0.55 -11.18 -9.55
N PHE A 128 -0.74 -10.98 -9.23
CA PHE A 128 -1.09 -10.27 -8.00
C PHE A 128 -0.53 -10.99 -6.78
N SER A 129 0.16 -10.25 -5.91
CA SER A 129 0.73 -10.84 -4.70
C SER A 129 -0.39 -11.48 -3.86
N VAL A 130 -0.28 -12.78 -3.60
CA VAL A 130 -1.23 -13.54 -2.77
C VAL A 130 -1.30 -12.94 -1.38
N HIS A 131 -0.16 -12.61 -0.78
CA HIS A 131 -0.08 -12.01 0.56
C HIS A 131 -0.84 -10.69 0.61
N ASN A 132 -0.40 -9.67 -0.13
CA ASN A 132 -1.08 -8.36 -0.21
C ASN A 132 -2.58 -8.51 -0.54
N THR A 133 -2.94 -9.31 -1.55
CA THR A 133 -4.33 -9.54 -1.93
C THR A 133 -5.17 -10.08 -0.76
N ASN A 134 -4.62 -10.99 0.03
CA ASN A 134 -5.31 -11.56 1.19
C ASN A 134 -5.56 -10.50 2.29
N TYR A 135 -4.60 -9.61 2.57
CA TYR A 135 -4.81 -8.49 3.49
C TYR A 135 -5.95 -7.59 3.00
N TRP A 136 -5.93 -7.24 1.71
CA TRP A 136 -6.92 -6.31 1.15
C TRP A 136 -8.31 -6.92 1.01
N LYS A 137 -8.41 -8.24 0.83
CA LYS A 137 -9.67 -8.98 0.77
C LYS A 137 -10.14 -9.51 2.12
N GLN A 138 -9.50 -9.09 3.22
CA GLN A 138 -9.85 -9.53 4.58
C GLN A 138 -9.85 -11.07 4.74
N VAL A 139 -8.96 -11.75 4.02
CA VAL A 139 -8.77 -13.20 4.15
C VAL A 139 -8.06 -13.47 5.48
N SER A 140 -8.47 -14.50 6.20
CA SER A 140 -7.83 -14.88 7.47
C SER A 140 -6.38 -15.31 7.27
N TYR A 141 -5.50 -14.93 8.19
CA TYR A 141 -4.08 -15.30 8.16
C TYR A 141 -3.51 -15.43 9.58
N LEU A 142 -2.45 -16.23 9.69
CA LEU A 142 -1.68 -16.43 10.91
C LEU A 142 -0.30 -15.78 10.78
N GLY A 143 0.02 -14.87 11.69
CA GLY A 143 1.34 -14.26 11.81
C GLY A 143 2.23 -15.02 12.77
N LEU A 144 3.44 -15.35 12.32
CA LEU A 144 4.44 -16.05 13.12
C LEU A 144 5.66 -15.16 13.33
N GLY A 145 6.23 -15.20 14.53
CA GLY A 145 7.39 -14.41 14.91
C GLY A 145 7.05 -13.08 15.60
N PRO A 146 8.08 -12.36 16.09
CA PRO A 146 7.90 -11.10 16.80
C PRO A 146 7.24 -10.05 15.90
N SER A 147 6.39 -9.20 16.47
CA SER A 147 5.58 -8.19 15.76
C SER A 147 4.57 -8.72 14.74
N ALA A 148 4.48 -10.04 14.52
CA ALA A 148 3.59 -10.59 13.51
C ALA A 148 2.12 -10.41 13.92
N HIS A 149 1.30 -10.05 12.94
CA HIS A 149 -0.14 -9.92 13.10
C HIS A 149 -0.87 -11.16 12.59
N SER A 150 -2.00 -11.48 13.20
CA SER A 150 -2.96 -12.49 12.73
C SER A 150 -4.35 -11.87 12.64
N PHE A 151 -5.19 -12.39 11.76
CA PHE A 151 -6.56 -11.93 11.56
C PHE A 151 -7.47 -13.10 11.20
N ASN A 152 -8.67 -13.14 11.77
CA ASN A 152 -9.64 -14.21 11.53
C ASN A 152 -11.02 -13.70 11.05
N GLY A 153 -11.12 -12.44 10.62
CA GLY A 153 -12.39 -11.82 10.21
C GLY A 153 -13.16 -11.12 11.34
N TYR A 154 -12.92 -11.50 12.60
CA TYR A 154 -13.64 -10.98 13.77
C TYR A 154 -12.72 -10.42 14.85
N SER A 155 -11.45 -10.82 14.83
CA SER A 155 -10.43 -10.37 15.75
C SER A 155 -9.11 -10.26 15.04
N ARG A 156 -8.26 -9.38 15.57
CA ARG A 156 -6.85 -9.30 15.20
C ARG A 156 -5.99 -9.56 16.42
N GLN A 157 -4.86 -10.19 16.18
CA GLN A 157 -3.89 -10.55 17.21
C GLN A 157 -2.52 -10.04 16.78
N TRP A 158 -1.67 -9.66 17.73
CA TRP A 158 -0.30 -9.26 17.45
C TRP A 158 0.68 -9.80 18.47
N ASN A 159 1.78 -10.35 17.96
CA ASN A 159 2.84 -10.87 18.80
C ASN A 159 3.68 -9.75 19.40
N ILE A 160 4.30 -10.00 20.55
CA ILE A 160 5.23 -9.09 21.22
C ILE A 160 6.25 -8.54 20.20
N ARG A 161 6.42 -7.22 20.20
CA ARG A 161 7.31 -6.53 19.25
C ARG A 161 8.79 -6.77 19.56
N ASP A 162 9.16 -6.80 20.83
CA ASP A 162 10.55 -7.05 21.25
C ASP A 162 10.95 -8.51 21.03
N VAL A 163 12.00 -8.71 20.24
CA VAL A 163 12.47 -10.05 19.83
C VAL A 163 12.87 -10.90 21.04
N LYS A 164 13.53 -10.32 22.05
CA LYS A 164 14.01 -11.08 23.22
C LYS A 164 12.85 -11.48 24.12
N ALA A 165 11.92 -10.57 24.36
CA ALA A 165 10.71 -10.83 25.13
C ALA A 165 9.81 -11.87 24.45
N TYR A 166 9.65 -11.78 23.12
CA TYR A 166 8.94 -12.79 22.34
C TYR A 166 9.56 -14.17 22.49
N ILE A 167 10.88 -14.31 22.26
CA ILE A 167 11.60 -15.58 22.40
C ILE A 167 11.46 -16.14 23.82
N LYS A 168 11.59 -15.29 24.84
CA LYS A 168 11.43 -15.69 26.24
C LYS A 168 10.03 -16.25 26.49
N ALA A 169 9.00 -15.51 26.08
CA ALA A 169 7.59 -15.90 26.29
C ALA A 169 7.25 -17.22 25.58
N VAL A 170 7.68 -17.38 24.33
CA VAL A 170 7.50 -18.64 23.57
C VAL A 170 8.19 -19.81 24.29
N ASN A 171 9.45 -19.65 24.69
CA ASN A 171 10.22 -20.73 25.34
C ASN A 171 9.69 -21.09 26.73
N SER A 172 9.08 -20.14 27.45
CA SER A 172 8.47 -20.39 28.77
C SER A 172 7.01 -20.84 28.69
N GLY A 173 6.42 -20.95 27.50
CA GLY A 173 4.99 -21.25 27.32
C GLY A 173 4.07 -20.15 27.86
N SER A 174 4.59 -18.93 28.01
CA SER A 174 3.82 -17.76 28.45
C SER A 174 3.14 -17.08 27.27
N GLU A 175 2.15 -16.24 27.55
CA GLU A 175 1.47 -15.47 26.51
C GLU A 175 2.46 -14.53 25.80
N TYR A 176 2.44 -14.56 24.48
CA TYR A 176 3.37 -13.82 23.61
C TYR A 176 2.65 -12.91 22.63
N TRP A 177 1.35 -12.67 22.86
CA TRP A 177 0.47 -11.92 21.97
C TRP A 177 -0.61 -11.16 22.74
N GLU A 178 -1.15 -10.15 22.08
CA GLU A 178 -2.37 -9.44 22.49
C GLU A 178 -3.44 -9.62 21.41
N ARG A 179 -4.71 -9.53 21.80
CA ARG A 179 -5.84 -9.73 20.90
C ARG A 179 -6.91 -8.67 21.10
N GLU A 180 -7.52 -8.25 20.00
CA GLU A 180 -8.64 -7.32 19.95
C GLU A 180 -9.78 -7.96 19.18
N GLU A 181 -10.97 -7.98 19.80
CA GLU A 181 -12.22 -8.31 19.12
C GLU A 181 -12.73 -7.06 18.39
N LEU A 182 -13.12 -7.23 17.13
CA LEU A 182 -13.54 -6.14 16.27
C LEU A 182 -15.08 -6.05 16.29
N ASP A 183 -15.59 -4.91 16.75
CA ASP A 183 -17.01 -4.64 16.68
C ASP A 183 -17.47 -4.47 15.21
N ILE A 184 -18.79 -4.34 15.01
CA ILE A 184 -19.37 -4.19 13.67
C ILE A 184 -18.86 -2.93 12.94
N LYS A 185 -18.60 -1.86 13.68
CA LYS A 185 -18.19 -0.57 13.14
C LYS A 185 -16.72 -0.60 12.72
N THR A 186 -15.84 -1.19 13.53
CA THR A 186 -14.44 -1.39 13.18
C THR A 186 -14.31 -2.26 11.94
N ARG A 187 -15.09 -3.34 11.85
CA ARG A 187 -15.10 -4.20 10.64
C ARG A 187 -15.61 -3.44 9.40
N PHE A 188 -16.62 -2.59 9.56
CA PHE A 188 -17.10 -1.72 8.49
C PHE A 188 -16.00 -0.76 8.01
N ASN A 189 -15.39 -0.02 8.93
CA ASN A 189 -14.32 0.93 8.62
C ASN A 189 -13.10 0.24 7.98
N GLU A 190 -12.70 -0.93 8.50
CA GLU A 190 -11.61 -1.72 7.91
C GLU A 190 -11.96 -2.22 6.51
N TYR A 191 -13.22 -2.62 6.26
CA TYR A 191 -13.65 -3.03 4.92
C TYR A 191 -13.60 -1.86 3.93
N ILE A 192 -14.11 -0.68 4.30
CA ILE A 192 -14.02 0.53 3.47
C ILE A 192 -12.56 0.89 3.19
N MET A 193 -11.73 0.93 4.24
CA MET A 193 -10.31 1.24 4.13
C MET A 193 -9.60 0.30 3.17
N THR A 194 -9.78 -1.01 3.33
CA THR A 194 -9.03 -1.99 2.53
C THR A 194 -9.56 -2.08 1.11
N SER A 195 -10.89 -2.03 0.92
CA SER A 195 -11.53 -2.18 -0.38
C SER A 195 -11.21 -1.03 -1.33
N LEU A 196 -11.30 0.22 -0.86
CA LEU A 196 -11.06 1.40 -1.70
C LEU A 196 -9.62 1.59 -2.14
N ARG A 197 -8.67 0.96 -1.44
CA ARG A 197 -7.27 0.93 -1.90
C ARG A 197 -7.09 0.06 -3.14
N THR A 198 -8.03 -0.83 -3.44
CA THR A 198 -7.91 -1.82 -4.52
C THR A 198 -8.73 -1.47 -5.75
N MET A 199 -8.36 -2.06 -6.89
CA MET A 199 -9.18 -2.00 -8.11
C MET A 199 -10.54 -2.69 -7.97
N TRP A 200 -10.72 -3.54 -6.95
CA TRP A 200 -11.97 -4.27 -6.72
C TRP A 200 -13.02 -3.39 -6.03
N GLY A 201 -12.60 -2.35 -5.30
CA GLY A 201 -13.51 -1.40 -4.67
C GLY A 201 -14.46 -2.00 -3.65
N ILE A 202 -15.45 -1.19 -3.25
CA ILE A 202 -16.49 -1.56 -2.30
C ILE A 202 -17.60 -2.30 -3.05
N ASP A 203 -17.80 -3.58 -2.75
CA ASP A 203 -18.99 -4.33 -3.13
C ASP A 203 -20.17 -3.93 -2.24
N LEU A 204 -21.18 -3.26 -2.81
CA LEU A 204 -22.36 -2.77 -2.10
C LEU A 204 -23.29 -3.91 -1.63
N GLU A 205 -23.30 -5.05 -2.33
CA GLU A 205 -24.08 -6.21 -1.90
C GLU A 205 -23.44 -6.88 -0.70
N TYR A 206 -22.11 -6.94 -0.65
CA TYR A 206 -21.39 -7.34 0.56
C TYR A 206 -21.69 -6.39 1.73
N VAL A 207 -21.73 -5.07 1.47
CA VAL A 207 -22.06 -4.09 2.51
C VAL A 207 -23.44 -4.35 3.10
N GLU A 208 -24.47 -4.48 2.26
CA GLU A 208 -25.84 -4.73 2.70
C GLU A 208 -25.97 -6.05 3.48
N GLN A 209 -25.27 -7.11 3.03
CA GLN A 209 -25.31 -8.41 3.69
C GLN A 209 -24.59 -8.45 5.05
N LYS A 210 -23.52 -7.65 5.22
CA LYS A 210 -22.66 -7.70 6.43
C LYS A 210 -22.94 -6.60 7.43
N PHE A 211 -23.43 -5.46 6.96
CA PHE A 211 -23.63 -4.24 7.74
C PHE A 211 -25.05 -3.70 7.63
N GLU A 212 -25.96 -4.53 7.13
CA GLU A 212 -27.39 -4.27 7.01
C GLU A 212 -27.69 -3.08 6.08
N LYS A 213 -28.98 -2.73 5.99
CA LYS A 213 -29.43 -1.66 5.11
C LYS A 213 -28.82 -0.31 5.51
N GLU A 214 -28.60 -0.11 6.81
CA GLU A 214 -27.98 1.08 7.37
C GLU A 214 -26.58 1.33 6.80
N GLY A 215 -25.73 0.29 6.72
CA GLY A 215 -24.40 0.40 6.13
C GLY A 215 -24.43 0.71 4.63
N TYR A 216 -25.36 0.09 3.90
CA TYR A 216 -25.57 0.35 2.48
C TYR A 216 -26.00 1.80 2.24
N ASP A 217 -27.07 2.25 2.91
CA ASP A 217 -27.62 3.60 2.75
C ASP A 217 -26.57 4.67 3.11
N TYR A 218 -25.74 4.40 4.12
CA TYR A 218 -24.63 5.29 4.52
C TYR A 218 -23.59 5.47 3.41
N ILE A 219 -23.08 4.38 2.83
CA ILE A 219 -22.07 4.44 1.76
C ILE A 219 -22.62 5.05 0.48
N VAL A 220 -23.84 4.67 0.09
CA VAL A 220 -24.46 5.21 -1.12
C VAL A 220 -24.65 6.73 -0.99
N ASN A 221 -25.12 7.21 0.15
CA ASN A 221 -25.31 8.65 0.37
C ASN A 221 -23.98 9.42 0.34
N LEU A 222 -22.95 8.95 1.06
CA LEU A 222 -21.67 9.67 1.14
C LEU A 222 -20.82 9.56 -0.13
N SER A 223 -20.95 8.48 -0.89
CA SER A 223 -20.21 8.31 -2.15
C SER A 223 -20.72 9.23 -3.27
N GLY A 224 -21.98 9.70 -3.21
CA GLY A 224 -22.58 10.56 -4.22
C GLY A 224 -21.74 11.80 -4.56
N LYS A 225 -21.28 12.54 -3.55
CA LYS A 225 -20.43 13.74 -3.77
C LYS A 225 -19.10 13.42 -4.47
N PHE A 226 -18.50 12.26 -4.17
CA PHE A 226 -17.24 11.87 -4.78
C PHE A 226 -17.43 11.37 -6.22
N ILE A 227 -18.58 10.79 -6.52
CA ILE A 227 -18.99 10.46 -7.89
C ILE A 227 -19.21 11.74 -8.68
N ASP A 228 -19.92 12.72 -8.12
CA ASP A 228 -20.18 14.02 -8.77
C ASP A 228 -18.88 14.79 -9.07
N TYR A 229 -17.88 14.68 -8.19
CA TYR A 229 -16.54 15.24 -8.42
C TYR A 229 -15.63 14.39 -9.33
N GLY A 230 -16.10 13.24 -9.84
CA GLY A 230 -15.29 12.36 -10.70
C GLY A 230 -14.16 11.62 -9.98
N LEU A 231 -14.18 11.59 -8.66
CA LEU A 231 -13.18 10.91 -7.82
C LEU A 231 -13.53 9.44 -7.60
N MET A 232 -14.81 9.11 -7.70
CA MET A 232 -15.33 7.75 -7.64
C MET A 232 -16.20 7.45 -8.85
N ARG A 233 -16.36 6.17 -9.17
CA ARG A 233 -17.37 5.71 -10.11
C ARG A 233 -18.03 4.45 -9.60
N GLN A 234 -19.29 4.27 -9.98
CA GLN A 234 -20.03 3.05 -9.73
C GLN A 234 -19.98 2.16 -10.99
N ASP A 235 -19.47 0.94 -10.84
CA ASP A 235 -19.59 -0.12 -11.84
C ASP A 235 -20.54 -1.19 -11.30
N LYS A 236 -21.78 -1.19 -11.80
CA LYS A 236 -22.87 -2.05 -11.30
C LYS A 236 -23.10 -1.89 -9.80
N LYS A 237 -22.69 -2.89 -8.99
CA LYS A 237 -22.82 -2.91 -7.53
C LYS A 237 -21.51 -2.58 -6.81
N THR A 238 -20.52 -2.05 -7.53
CA THR A 238 -19.18 -1.81 -6.98
C THR A 238 -18.82 -0.34 -7.09
N LEU A 239 -18.34 0.26 -6.00
CA LEU A 239 -17.76 1.60 -6.00
C LEU A 239 -16.24 1.51 -6.05
N VAL A 240 -15.63 2.16 -7.05
CA VAL A 240 -14.16 2.19 -7.22
C VAL A 240 -13.67 3.64 -7.31
N LEU A 241 -12.44 3.88 -6.85
CA LEU A 241 -11.77 5.16 -7.08
C LEU A 241 -11.39 5.31 -8.56
N THR A 242 -11.48 6.53 -9.08
CA THR A 242 -10.82 6.91 -10.34
C THR A 242 -9.32 7.14 -10.11
N ASN A 243 -8.54 7.36 -11.18
CA ASN A 243 -7.12 7.68 -11.00
C ASN A 243 -6.91 8.96 -10.17
N GLN A 244 -7.77 9.97 -10.34
CA GLN A 244 -7.78 11.17 -9.48
C GLN A 244 -8.17 10.84 -8.04
N GLY A 245 -9.19 10.01 -7.83
CA GLY A 245 -9.59 9.57 -6.50
C GLY A 245 -8.50 8.82 -5.74
N LYS A 246 -7.69 8.00 -6.44
CA LYS A 246 -6.57 7.27 -5.82
C LYS A 246 -5.50 8.20 -5.23
N MET A 247 -5.33 9.42 -5.76
CA MET A 247 -4.32 10.37 -5.28
C MET A 247 -4.66 10.95 -3.91
N ILE A 248 -5.96 11.04 -3.62
CA ILE A 248 -6.50 11.56 -2.36
C ILE A 248 -7.32 10.48 -1.62
N SER A 249 -6.96 9.22 -1.83
CA SER A 249 -7.71 8.07 -1.33
C SER A 249 -7.90 8.12 0.18
N ASP A 250 -6.89 8.58 0.92
CA ASP A 250 -6.91 8.59 2.38
C ASP A 250 -7.98 9.57 2.90
N ASN A 251 -8.15 10.72 2.25
CA ASN A 251 -9.21 11.67 2.57
C ASN A 251 -10.59 11.09 2.26
N ILE A 252 -10.76 10.50 1.06
CA ILE A 252 -12.03 9.87 0.66
C ILE A 252 -12.40 8.74 1.61
N ILE A 253 -11.44 7.87 1.94
CA ILE A 253 -11.62 6.75 2.87
C ILE A 253 -12.03 7.27 4.25
N SER A 254 -11.31 8.28 4.78
CA SER A 254 -11.61 8.85 6.10
C SER A 254 -13.02 9.43 6.17
N GLU A 255 -13.51 10.06 5.10
CA GLU A 255 -14.86 10.62 5.05
C GLU A 255 -15.96 9.56 4.90
N LEU A 256 -15.63 8.37 4.37
CA LEU A 256 -16.54 7.24 4.24
C LEU A 256 -16.54 6.31 5.47
N MET A 257 -15.68 6.57 6.44
CA MET A 257 -15.64 5.83 7.70
C MET A 257 -16.68 6.35 8.70
N LEU A 258 -17.25 5.44 9.47
CA LEU A 258 -18.07 5.79 10.62
C LEU A 258 -17.19 6.50 11.66
N PRO A 259 -17.60 7.69 12.15
CA PRO A 259 -16.80 8.50 13.06
C PRO A 259 -16.55 7.75 14.36
N ALA A 260 -15.36 7.89 14.98
CA ALA A 260 -15.09 7.35 16.32
C ALA A 260 -16.18 7.80 17.32
N ARG A 261 -16.56 6.95 18.28
CA ARG A 261 -17.41 7.43 19.38
C ARG A 261 -16.51 8.28 20.27
N ASP A 262 -16.97 9.46 20.65
CA ASP A 262 -16.45 10.20 21.80
C ASP A 262 -16.58 9.37 23.08
#